data_AF-A0A2H5ZEF8-F1
#
_entry.id   AF-A0A2H5ZEF8-F1
#
_cell.length_a   1.000
_cell.length_b   1.000
_cell.length_c   1.000
_cell.angle_alpha   90.00
_cell.angle_beta   90.00
_cell.angle_gamma   90.00
#
_symmetry.space_group_name_H-M   'P 1'
#
loop_
_entity.id
_entity.type
_entity.pdbx_description
1 polymer ?
#
loop_
_entity_poly.entity_id
_entity_poly.type
_entity_poly.pdbx_seq_one_letter_code
_entity_poly.pdbx_strand_id
1 'polypeptide(L)'
;MAEILDDIGLWYHPHYKEGRYEFDFLVVSPFGNRYDVEVDGLMHWSAESLAQDAVRDGAVEASGYRVIRVAARDIYLRPEVVRGRLARLS
;
A
#
# COMPACT_ATOMS: atom_id res chain seq x y z
N MET A 1 -1.50 -5.46 9.39
CA MET A 1 -1.85 -5.25 7.97
C MET A 1 -2.41 -6.53 7.36
N ALA A 2 -1.62 -7.61 7.27
CA ALA A 2 -2.08 -8.91 6.76
C ALA A 2 -3.44 -9.34 7.34
N GLU A 3 -3.59 -9.35 8.67
CA GLU A 3 -4.88 -9.67 9.33
C GLU A 3 -6.05 -8.78 8.89
N ILE A 4 -5.81 -7.49 8.64
CA ILE A 4 -6.85 -6.57 8.15
C ILE A 4 -7.24 -6.95 6.71
N LEU A 5 -6.29 -7.33 5.87
CA LEU A 5 -6.54 -7.74 4.49
C LEU A 5 -7.27 -9.09 4.43
N ASP A 6 -6.86 -10.05 5.28
CA ASP A 6 -7.53 -11.34 5.44
C ASP A 6 -9.00 -11.17 5.85
N ASP A 7 -9.26 -10.34 6.86
CA ASP A 7 -10.63 -10.09 7.34
C ASP A 7 -11.53 -9.42 6.28
N ILE A 8 -10.96 -8.59 5.39
CA ILE A 8 -11.71 -7.97 4.28
C ILE A 8 -11.93 -8.97 3.15
N GLY A 9 -11.15 -10.05 3.09
CA GLY A 9 -11.19 -11.04 2.01
C GLY A 9 -10.53 -10.57 0.73
N LEU A 10 -9.56 -9.65 0.82
CA LEU A 10 -8.76 -9.22 -0.33
C LEU A 10 -7.61 -10.20 -0.56
N TRP A 11 -7.36 -10.53 -1.83
CA TRP A 11 -6.14 -11.25 -2.18
C TRP A 11 -4.94 -10.32 -2.06
N TYR A 12 -3.85 -10.82 -1.44
CA TYR A 12 -2.60 -10.08 -1.33
C TYR A 12 -1.36 -10.97 -1.42
N HIS A 13 -0.22 -10.34 -1.71
CA HIS A 13 1.11 -10.93 -1.62
C HIS A 13 2.04 -9.97 -0.86
N PRO A 14 2.58 -10.36 0.31
CA PRO A 14 3.51 -9.52 1.06
C PRO A 14 4.90 -9.50 0.39
N HIS A 15 5.68 -8.43 0.60
CA HIS A 15 7.05 -8.29 0.08
C HIS A 15 7.16 -8.62 -1.42
N TYR A 16 6.29 -8.01 -2.22
CA TYR A 16 6.19 -8.30 -3.65
C TYR A 16 7.22 -7.51 -4.45
N LYS A 17 8.02 -8.20 -5.26
CA LYS A 17 9.03 -7.56 -6.12
C LYS A 17 8.45 -7.25 -7.50
N GLU A 18 8.34 -5.97 -7.82
CA GLU A 18 7.96 -5.44 -9.13
C GLU A 18 9.17 -4.75 -9.77
N GLY A 19 9.91 -5.50 -10.59
CA GLY A 19 11.14 -5.02 -11.21
C GLY A 19 12.17 -4.62 -10.15
N ARG A 20 12.44 -3.31 -10.03
CA ARG A 20 13.39 -2.74 -9.05
C ARG A 20 12.73 -2.29 -7.74
N TYR A 21 11.41 -2.34 -7.66
CA TYR A 21 10.63 -1.90 -6.51
C TYR A 21 10.18 -3.11 -5.70
N GLU A 22 10.10 -2.93 -4.39
CA GLU A 22 9.52 -3.91 -3.48
C GLU A 22 8.34 -3.24 -2.77
N PHE A 23 7.16 -3.83 -2.91
CA PHE A 23 5.95 -3.39 -2.24
C PHE A 23 5.83 -4.14 -0.92
N ASP A 24 5.40 -3.46 0.14
CA ASP A 24 5.06 -4.14 1.39
C ASP A 24 3.94 -5.17 1.15
N PHE A 25 2.91 -4.77 0.39
CA PHE A 25 1.82 -5.65 -0.03
C PHE A 25 1.35 -5.31 -1.45
N LEU A 26 1.43 -6.29 -2.36
CA LEU A 26 0.59 -6.28 -3.55
C LEU A 26 -0.82 -6.69 -3.15
N VAL A 27 -1.83 -5.88 -3.48
CA VAL A 27 -3.25 -6.20 -3.27
C VAL A 27 -3.98 -6.21 -4.61
N VAL A 28 -4.84 -7.21 -4.82
CA VAL A 28 -5.65 -7.32 -6.04
C VAL A 28 -7.12 -7.29 -5.66
N SER A 29 -7.87 -6.32 -6.19
CA SER A 29 -9.31 -6.26 -5.97
C SER A 29 -10.07 -7.37 -6.70
N PRO A 30 -11.31 -7.67 -6.31
CA PRO A 30 -12.19 -8.59 -7.05
C PRO A 30 -12.40 -8.18 -8.52
N PHE A 31 -12.26 -6.89 -8.83
CA PHE A 31 -12.35 -6.34 -10.19
C PHE A 31 -11.03 -6.35 -10.97
N GLY A 32 -9.96 -6.91 -10.40
CA GLY A 32 -8.64 -7.01 -11.04
C GLY A 32 -7.79 -5.75 -10.99
N ASN A 33 -8.18 -4.72 -10.22
CA ASN A 33 -7.31 -3.57 -9.98
C ASN A 33 -6.15 -4.01 -9.07
N ARG A 34 -4.93 -3.61 -9.42
CA ARG A 34 -3.73 -3.93 -8.65
C ARG A 34 -3.28 -2.71 -7.85
N TYR A 35 -2.94 -2.92 -6.59
CA TYR A 35 -2.54 -1.87 -5.67
C TYR A 35 -1.20 -2.22 -5.04
N ASP A 36 -0.36 -1.20 -4.94
CA ASP A 36 0.80 -1.19 -4.06
C ASP A 36 0.34 -0.60 -2.72
N VAL A 37 0.27 -1.43 -1.67
CA VAL A 37 -0.15 -1.01 -0.33
C VAL A 37 1.06 -0.99 0.59
N GLU A 38 1.47 0.22 0.97
CA GLU A 38 2.71 0.50 1.70
C GLU A 38 2.42 0.87 3.16
N VAL A 39 3.26 0.37 4.08
CA VAL A 39 3.17 0.62 5.52
C VAL A 39 4.29 1.58 5.95
N ASP A 40 3.99 2.87 5.86
CA ASP A 40 4.98 3.90 6.16
C ASP A 40 5.22 4.04 7.67
N GLY A 41 6.49 3.89 8.07
CA GLY A 41 6.95 4.22 9.41
C GLY A 41 6.95 5.72 9.71
N LEU A 42 7.32 6.09 10.94
CA LEU A 42 7.47 7.49 11.40
C LEU A 42 8.69 8.23 10.81
N MET A 43 9.17 7.85 9.63
CA MET A 43 10.40 8.43 9.07
C MET A 43 10.25 9.92 8.76
N HIS A 44 11.36 10.65 8.93
CA HIS A 44 11.44 12.08 8.66
C HIS A 44 11.30 12.36 7.17
N TRP A 45 10.22 13.05 6.80
CA TRP A 45 9.93 13.51 5.44
C TRP A 45 10.94 14.59 5.04
N SER A 46 12.08 14.21 4.48
CA SER A 46 12.96 15.17 3.80
C SER A 46 12.36 15.52 2.44
N ALA A 47 12.67 16.72 1.94
CA ALA A 47 12.25 17.14 0.60
C ALA A 47 12.80 16.18 -0.49
N GLU A 48 13.96 15.59 -0.25
CA GLU A 48 14.57 14.59 -1.14
C GLU A 48 13.80 13.26 -1.12
N SER A 49 13.37 12.77 0.05
CA SER A 49 12.52 11.58 0.18
C SER A 49 11.20 11.77 -0.57
N LEU A 50 10.57 12.93 -0.41
CA LEU A 50 9.33 13.28 -1.10
C LEU A 50 9.47 13.27 -2.63
N ALA A 51 10.57 13.81 -3.15
CA ALA A 51 10.83 13.82 -4.58
C ALA A 51 11.08 12.41 -5.14
N GLN A 52 11.82 11.59 -4.39
CA GLN A 52 12.06 10.18 -4.76
C GLN A 52 10.77 9.36 -4.71
N ASP A 53 9.92 9.57 -3.71
CA ASP A 53 8.61 8.95 -3.59
C ASP A 53 7.72 9.30 -4.79
N ALA A 54 7.68 10.57 -5.21
CA ALA A 54 6.89 10.98 -6.37
C ALA A 54 7.35 10.30 -7.68
N VAL A 55 8.67 10.17 -7.89
CA VAL A 55 9.22 9.47 -9.07
C VAL A 55 8.91 7.97 -9.02
N ARG A 56 9.01 7.37 -7.83
CA ARG A 56 8.68 5.96 -7.59
C ARG A 56 7.21 5.70 -7.88
N ASP A 57 6.33 6.46 -7.25
CA ASP A 57 4.88 6.28 -7.33
C ASP A 57 4.43 6.45 -8.79
N GLY A 58 4.96 7.44 -9.52
CA GLY A 58 4.68 7.60 -10.95
C GLY A 58 5.12 6.41 -11.82
N ALA A 59 6.25 5.77 -11.51
CA ALA A 59 6.71 4.58 -12.24
C ALA A 59 5.86 3.34 -11.93
N VAL A 60 5.43 3.19 -10.67
CA VAL A 60 4.52 2.12 -10.22
C VAL A 60 3.15 2.30 -10.86
N GLU A 61 2.62 3.52 -10.89
CA GLU A 61 1.36 3.85 -11.55
C GLU A 61 1.40 3.61 -13.06
N ALA A 62 2.49 3.99 -13.74
CA ALA A 62 2.70 3.69 -15.15
C ALA A 62 2.74 2.18 -15.46
N SER A 63 3.05 1.35 -14.46
CA SER A 63 3.05 -0.12 -14.56
C SER A 63 1.66 -0.73 -14.30
N GLY A 64 0.63 0.11 -14.09
CA GLY A 64 -0.77 -0.30 -13.93
C GLY A 64 -1.16 -0.62 -12.48
N TYR A 65 -0.40 -0.13 -11.51
CA TYR A 65 -0.73 -0.21 -10.08
C TYR A 65 -1.33 1.11 -9.60
N ARG A 66 -1.98 1.09 -8.44
CA ARG A 66 -2.35 2.30 -7.68
C ARG A 66 -1.68 2.26 -6.33
N VAL A 67 -1.09 3.35 -5.88
CA VAL A 67 -0.36 3.40 -4.61
C VAL A 67 -1.28 3.80 -3.46
N ILE A 68 -1.24 3.06 -2.36
CA ILE A 68 -1.96 3.33 -1.12
C ILE A 68 -0.99 3.25 0.04
N ARG A 69 -0.67 4.41 0.64
CA ARG A 69 0.15 4.48 1.85
C ARG A 69 -0.71 4.48 3.11
N VAL A 70 -0.36 3.64 4.07
CA VAL A 70 -0.96 3.54 5.40
C VAL A 70 0.13 3.77 6.44
N ALA A 71 -0.05 4.76 7.32
CA ALA A 71 0.90 4.98 8.39
C ALA A 71 0.89 3.80 9.37
N ALA A 72 2.05 3.27 9.73
CA ALA A 72 2.20 2.13 10.65
C ALA A 72 1.46 2.37 11.98
N ARG A 73 1.51 3.60 12.50
CA ARG A 73 0.78 3.98 13.72
C ARG A 73 -0.74 3.79 13.61
N ASP A 74 -1.31 3.98 12.42
CA ASP A 74 -2.77 3.92 12.22
C ASP A 74 -3.26 2.47 12.20
N ILE A 75 -2.39 1.52 11.85
CA ILE A 75 -2.70 0.08 11.94
C ILE A 75 -2.95 -0.32 13.40
N TYR A 76 -2.19 0.25 14.35
CA TYR A 76 -2.31 -0.07 15.77
C TYR A 76 -3.31 0.82 16.50
N LEU A 77 -3.32 2.12 16.21
CA LEU A 77 -4.13 3.09 16.96
C LEU A 77 -5.55 3.24 16.41
N ARG A 78 -5.74 2.99 15.12
CA ARG A 78 -7.01 3.21 14.39
C ARG A 78 -7.28 2.12 13.34
N PRO A 79 -7.22 0.83 13.72
CA PRO A 79 -7.34 -0.28 12.78
C PRO A 79 -8.66 -0.25 11.98
N GLU A 80 -9.75 0.23 12.58
CA GLU A 80 -11.06 0.40 11.95
C GLU A 80 -11.06 1.43 10.81
N VAL A 81 -10.27 2.50 10.93
CA VAL A 81 -10.12 3.50 9.87
C VAL A 81 -9.35 2.90 8.69
N VAL A 82 -8.26 2.17 8.99
CA VAL A 82 -7.48 1.47 7.96
C VAL A 82 -8.35 0.43 7.24
N ARG A 83 -9.09 -0.38 8.01
CA ARG A 83 -10.05 -1.36 7.48
C ARG A 83 -11.09 -0.71 6.59
N GLY A 84 -11.75 0.35 7.06
CA GLY A 84 -12.78 1.04 6.28
C GLY A 84 -12.27 1.68 5.00
N ARG A 85 -10.98 2.07 4.96
CA ARG A 85 -10.33 2.56 3.74
C ARG A 85 -10.04 1.42 2.76
N LEU A 86 -9.46 0.32 3.23
CA LEU A 86 -9.10 -0.84 2.39
C LEU A 86 -10.31 -1.64 1.92
N ALA A 87 -11.41 -1.66 2.69
CA ALA A 87 -12.67 -2.30 2.30
C ALA A 87 -13.35 -1.62 1.09
N ARG A 88 -12.90 -0.42 0.68
CA ARG A 88 -13.38 0.23 -0.55
C ARG A 88 -12.69 -0.30 -1.81
N LEU A 89 -11.70 -1.18 -1.65
CA LEU A 89 -11.02 -1.83 -2.76
C LEU A 89 -11.76 -3.08 -3.22
N SER A 90 -12.61 -3.68 -2.37
CA SER A 90 -13.44 -4.86 -2.70
C SER A 90 -14.67 -4.51 -3.51
#